data_AF-A0A2Z6CWI4-F1
#
_entry.id   AF-A0A2Z6CWI4-F1
#
_cell.length_a   1.000
_cell.length_b   1.000
_cell.length_c   1.000
_cell.angle_alpha   90.00
_cell.angle_beta   90.00
_cell.angle_gamma   90.00
#
_symmetry.space_group_name_H-M   'P 1'
#
loop_
_entity.id
_entity.type
_entity.pdbx_description
1 polymer ?
#
loop_
_entity_poly.entity_id
_entity_poly.type
_entity_poly.pdbx_seq_one_letter_code
_entity_poly.pdbx_strand_id
1 'polypeptide(L)'
;MGLPWYRVHTVVLNDPGRLISVHLMHTALVAGWAGSMALYELAIYDPSDPVLNPMWRQGMFVLPFMARLGVTQSWGGWSVTGGPASDPGFWSFEGVAAAHIVLSGLLFLAAVWHWVYWDLELFRDPRTGEPALDLPKMFGIHLFLSGLLCFGFGAFHLTGLYGPGMWISDAYGVTGSVQAVAPEWGPDGFNPFNPGGIVAHHIAAGVVGIIAGLFHLTVRPPERLYKALRMGNIETVLSSSIAAVFFAAFVVAGTMWYGSATTPIELFGPTRYQWDQGYFRQEIDRRVQASVANGASLSEAWSQIPEKLAFYDYVGNSPAKGGLFRTGPMVKGDGIAQSWQGHAVFTDAEGRELTVRRLPNFFETFPVILTDSDGVVRADIPFRRAESKYSFEQTGVTVSFYGGDLNGKTFTDPADVKKYARKAQGGEIFEFDRETLNSDGVFRTSPRGWFTFGHAVFALLFFFGHLWHGARTIYRDVFAGVEADLEEQVEWGLFQKVGDKSTRRKEAL
;
A
#
# COMPACT_ATOMS: atom_id res chain seq x y z
N MET A 1 -31.60 -1.00 33.88
CA MET A 1 -30.28 -0.44 33.48
C MET A 1 -30.36 -0.04 32.02
N GLY A 2 -29.82 1.12 31.64
CA GLY A 2 -29.74 1.55 30.23
C GLY A 2 -28.74 0.73 29.41
N LEU A 3 -28.60 1.06 28.12
CA LEU A 3 -27.58 0.44 27.27
C LEU A 3 -26.17 0.81 27.76
N PRO A 4 -25.23 -0.15 27.89
CA PRO A 4 -23.82 0.15 28.06
C PRO A 4 -23.24 0.97 26.90
N TRP A 5 -22.21 1.77 27.16
CA TRP A 5 -21.61 2.69 26.18
C TRP A 5 -21.16 2.01 24.88
N TYR A 6 -20.64 0.78 24.94
CA TYR A 6 -20.17 0.05 23.75
C TYR A 6 -21.30 -0.58 22.91
N ARG A 7 -22.57 -0.39 23.30
CA ARG A 7 -23.76 -0.89 22.59
C ARG A 7 -24.65 0.22 22.04
N VAL A 8 -24.24 1.49 22.12
CA VAL A 8 -25.11 2.62 21.72
C VAL A 8 -25.59 2.53 20.26
N HIS A 9 -24.81 1.94 19.36
CA HIS A 9 -25.20 1.76 17.97
C HIS A 9 -26.12 0.56 17.72
N THR A 10 -26.43 -0.29 18.71
CA THR A 10 -27.37 -1.41 18.49
C THR A 10 -28.80 -0.93 18.25
N VAL A 11 -29.10 0.34 18.55
CA VAL A 11 -30.43 0.94 18.37
C VAL A 11 -30.89 0.99 16.91
N VAL A 12 -29.97 0.97 15.94
CA VAL A 12 -30.31 1.00 14.51
C VAL A 12 -30.43 -0.40 13.88
N LEU A 13 -30.27 -1.49 14.65
CA LEU A 13 -30.29 -2.85 14.10
C LEU A 13 -31.64 -3.25 13.48
N ASN A 14 -32.74 -2.73 14.02
CA ASN A 14 -34.11 -2.97 13.52
C ASN A 14 -34.73 -1.70 12.91
N ASP A 15 -33.92 -0.70 12.56
CA ASP A 15 -34.38 0.57 11.99
C ASP A 15 -33.63 0.82 10.66
N PRO A 16 -34.14 0.28 9.52
CA PRO A 16 -33.44 0.36 8.25
C PRO A 16 -33.22 1.81 7.76
N GLY A 17 -34.17 2.70 8.01
CA GLY A 17 -34.05 4.11 7.62
C GLY A 17 -32.89 4.80 8.33
N ARG A 18 -32.79 4.65 9.66
CA ARG A 18 -31.68 5.21 10.42
C ARG A 18 -30.37 4.45 10.20
N LEU A 19 -30.41 3.15 9.92
CA LEU A 19 -29.22 2.39 9.52
C LEU A 19 -28.62 2.93 8.22
N ILE A 20 -29.44 3.22 7.21
CA ILE A 20 -29.00 3.87 5.96
C ILE A 20 -28.44 5.27 6.25
N SER A 21 -29.11 6.05 7.09
CA SER A 21 -28.63 7.37 7.50
C SER A 21 -27.20 7.33 8.07
N VAL A 22 -26.91 6.42 9.01
CA VAL A 22 -25.57 6.33 9.59
C VAL A 22 -24.53 5.78 8.61
N HIS A 23 -24.93 4.94 7.65
CA HIS A 23 -24.04 4.54 6.55
C HIS A 23 -23.72 5.74 5.63
N LEU A 24 -24.71 6.57 5.28
CA LEU A 24 -24.50 7.79 4.50
C LEU A 24 -23.59 8.78 5.25
N MET A 25 -23.79 8.95 6.55
CA MET A 25 -22.92 9.78 7.39
C MET A 25 -21.48 9.25 7.39
N HIS A 26 -21.28 7.95 7.59
CA HIS A 26 -19.94 7.35 7.50
C HIS A 26 -19.31 7.59 6.12
N THR A 27 -20.09 7.45 5.04
CA THR A 27 -19.60 7.65 3.67
C THR A 27 -19.24 9.13 3.42
N ALA A 28 -20.04 10.06 3.96
CA ALA A 28 -19.73 11.49 3.93
C ALA A 28 -18.41 11.79 4.64
N LEU A 29 -18.19 11.25 5.84
CA LEU A 29 -16.94 11.45 6.58
C LEU A 29 -15.72 10.93 5.82
N VAL A 30 -15.82 9.77 5.16
CA VAL A 30 -14.73 9.20 4.36
C VAL A 30 -14.48 10.03 3.09
N ALA A 31 -15.52 10.48 2.39
CA ALA A 31 -15.37 11.37 1.24
C ALA A 31 -14.77 12.73 1.64
N GLY A 32 -15.20 13.28 2.77
CA GLY A 32 -14.65 14.50 3.35
C GLY A 32 -13.17 14.35 3.70
N TRP A 33 -12.79 13.23 4.33
CA TRP A 33 -11.39 12.89 4.60
C TRP A 33 -10.57 12.85 3.30
N ALA A 34 -11.07 12.21 2.23
CA ALA A 34 -10.34 12.11 0.97
C ALA A 34 -10.11 13.49 0.33
N GLY A 35 -11.15 14.34 0.30
CA GLY A 35 -11.03 15.70 -0.21
C GLY A 35 -10.08 16.57 0.64
N SER A 36 -10.20 16.52 1.96
CA SER A 36 -9.33 17.27 2.87
C SER A 36 -7.87 16.81 2.83
N MET A 37 -7.63 15.50 2.73
CA MET A 37 -6.27 14.94 2.64
C MET A 37 -5.62 15.34 1.31
N ALA A 38 -6.35 15.29 0.20
CA ALA A 38 -5.84 15.74 -1.10
C ALA A 38 -5.50 17.24 -1.10
N LEU A 39 -6.37 18.08 -0.53
CA LEU A 39 -6.09 19.52 -0.38
C LEU A 39 -4.87 19.78 0.52
N TYR A 40 -4.72 19.04 1.62
CA TYR A 40 -3.56 19.14 2.49
C TYR A 40 -2.26 18.77 1.76
N GLU A 41 -2.25 17.64 1.06
CA GLU A 41 -1.07 17.22 0.28
C GLU A 41 -0.72 18.25 -0.80
N LEU A 42 -1.71 18.74 -1.56
CA LEU A 42 -1.49 19.78 -2.57
C LEU A 42 -0.91 21.07 -1.99
N ALA A 43 -1.26 21.42 -0.76
CA ALA A 43 -0.76 22.62 -0.10
C ALA A 43 0.73 22.51 0.32
N ILE A 44 1.26 21.29 0.45
CA ILE A 44 2.63 21.06 0.92
C ILE A 44 3.53 20.34 -0.09
N TYR A 45 2.95 19.82 -1.18
CA TYR A 45 3.68 19.10 -2.22
C TYR A 45 4.52 20.06 -3.06
N ASP A 46 5.79 19.71 -3.23
CA ASP A 46 6.72 20.37 -4.13
C ASP A 46 6.83 19.59 -5.45
N PRO A 47 6.28 20.10 -6.57
CA PRO A 47 6.31 19.42 -7.86
C PRO A 47 7.59 19.69 -8.67
N SER A 48 8.56 20.43 -8.13
CA SER A 48 9.70 20.96 -8.92
C SER A 48 10.67 19.89 -9.43
N ASP A 49 10.81 18.78 -8.71
CA ASP A 49 11.74 17.70 -9.06
C ASP A 49 11.14 16.29 -8.88
N PRO A 50 10.68 15.64 -9.97
CA PRO A 50 10.19 14.27 -9.92
C PRO A 50 11.31 13.20 -9.90
N VAL A 51 12.59 13.60 -9.98
CA VAL A 51 13.75 12.70 -10.02
C VAL A 51 14.22 12.38 -8.60
N LEU A 52 14.62 13.40 -7.82
CA LEU A 52 15.20 13.23 -6.49
C LEU A 52 14.26 13.66 -5.35
N ASN A 53 13.22 14.46 -5.65
CA ASN A 53 12.15 14.82 -4.71
C ASN A 53 10.74 14.33 -5.13
N PRO A 54 10.54 13.08 -5.58
CA PRO A 54 9.20 12.59 -5.95
C PRO A 54 8.23 12.49 -4.76
N MET A 55 6.93 12.37 -5.04
CA MET A 55 5.85 12.35 -4.04
C MET A 55 6.07 11.40 -2.84
N TRP A 56 6.66 10.23 -3.07
CA TRP A 56 6.92 9.26 -1.99
C TRP A 56 8.05 9.69 -1.03
N ARG A 57 8.96 10.57 -1.46
CA ARG A 57 9.96 11.20 -0.57
C ARG A 57 9.32 12.24 0.35
N GLN A 58 8.27 12.89 -0.14
CA GLN A 58 7.55 13.98 0.54
C GLN A 58 6.42 13.49 1.44
N GLY A 59 6.26 12.18 1.63
CA GLY A 59 5.23 11.63 2.52
C GLY A 59 3.80 11.75 1.99
N MET A 60 3.65 11.90 0.67
CA MET A 60 2.33 11.96 0.03
C MET A 60 1.65 10.59 0.08
N PHE A 61 0.41 10.54 0.56
CA PHE A 61 -0.35 9.32 0.74
C PHE A 61 -1.46 9.18 -0.31
N VAL A 62 -2.23 10.21 -0.65
CA VAL A 62 -3.37 10.13 -1.58
C VAL A 62 -3.04 10.54 -3.02
N LEU A 63 -2.07 11.44 -3.24
CA LEU A 63 -1.53 11.75 -4.58
C LEU A 63 -1.17 10.51 -5.41
N PRO A 64 -0.46 9.49 -4.89
CA PRO A 64 -0.14 8.31 -5.67
C PRO A 64 -1.38 7.51 -6.09
N PHE A 65 -2.48 7.55 -5.33
CA PHE A 65 -3.73 6.87 -5.73
C PHE A 65 -4.45 7.60 -6.87
N MET A 66 -4.41 8.94 -6.85
CA MET A 66 -4.93 9.77 -7.95
C MET A 66 -4.10 9.55 -9.22
N ALA A 67 -2.76 9.62 -9.11
CA ALA A 67 -1.84 9.40 -10.23
C ALA A 67 -1.96 8.00 -10.83
N ARG A 68 -2.14 6.97 -9.99
CA ARG A 68 -2.32 5.58 -10.45
C ARG A 68 -3.48 5.42 -11.45
N LEU A 69 -4.53 6.24 -11.35
CA LEU A 69 -5.74 6.15 -12.15
C LEU A 69 -5.90 7.28 -13.18
N GLY A 70 -4.85 8.05 -13.45
CA GLY A 70 -4.84 9.00 -14.56
C GLY A 70 -4.84 10.48 -14.18
N VAL A 71 -4.92 10.81 -12.90
CA VAL A 71 -4.91 12.21 -12.44
C VAL A 71 -3.47 12.60 -12.11
N THR A 72 -2.79 13.22 -13.08
CA THR A 72 -1.35 13.52 -12.99
C THR A 72 -1.00 15.00 -13.04
N GLN A 73 -1.98 15.87 -13.28
CA GLN A 73 -1.78 17.28 -13.54
C GLN A 73 -2.56 18.16 -12.54
N SER A 74 -2.05 19.38 -12.33
CA SER A 74 -2.62 20.39 -11.44
C SER A 74 -3.05 21.63 -12.22
N TRP A 75 -4.08 22.33 -11.74
CA TRP A 75 -4.42 23.69 -12.21
C TRP A 75 -3.31 24.71 -11.97
N GLY A 76 -2.35 24.40 -11.09
CA GLY A 76 -1.13 25.17 -10.87
C GLY A 76 -0.09 25.04 -11.99
N GLY A 77 -0.38 24.32 -13.06
CA GLY A 77 0.43 24.31 -14.28
C GLY A 77 1.55 23.27 -14.31
N TRP A 78 1.49 22.23 -13.47
CA TRP A 78 2.52 21.19 -13.36
C TRP A 78 1.95 19.77 -13.51
N SER A 79 2.83 18.81 -13.85
CA SER A 79 2.54 17.37 -13.90
C SER A 79 3.48 16.58 -12.98
N VAL A 80 3.00 15.47 -12.39
CA VAL A 80 3.84 14.59 -11.53
C VAL A 80 4.99 13.91 -12.28
N THR A 81 4.93 13.84 -13.61
CA THR A 81 6.02 13.34 -14.47
C THR A 81 7.08 14.40 -14.79
N GLY A 82 6.90 15.62 -14.27
CA GLY A 82 7.64 16.80 -14.69
C GLY A 82 7.03 17.46 -15.93
N GLY A 83 7.35 18.75 -16.10
CA GLY A 83 6.90 19.57 -17.24
C GLY A 83 5.63 20.40 -16.98
N PRO A 84 5.37 21.40 -17.83
CA PRO A 84 4.21 22.27 -17.71
C PRO A 84 2.92 21.52 -18.09
N ALA A 85 1.85 21.75 -17.35
CA ALA A 85 0.49 21.35 -17.70
C ALA A 85 -0.30 22.59 -18.11
N SER A 86 -0.66 22.72 -19.39
CA SER A 86 -1.33 23.92 -19.87
C SER A 86 -2.85 23.92 -19.67
N ASP A 87 -3.48 22.74 -19.69
CA ASP A 87 -4.92 22.58 -19.48
C ASP A 87 -5.25 21.15 -19.05
N PRO A 88 -5.25 20.86 -17.73
CA PRO A 88 -5.60 19.54 -17.22
C PRO A 88 -7.11 19.25 -17.26
N GLY A 89 -7.94 20.20 -17.74
CA GLY A 89 -9.40 20.13 -17.63
C GLY A 89 -9.89 20.12 -16.19
N PHE A 90 -11.10 19.61 -15.95
CA PHE A 90 -11.68 19.55 -14.60
C PHE A 90 -11.00 18.50 -13.72
N TRP A 91 -10.58 17.36 -14.26
CA TRP A 91 -10.05 16.23 -13.48
C TRP A 91 -8.56 16.37 -13.15
N SER A 92 -8.16 17.53 -12.65
CA SER A 92 -6.89 17.74 -11.95
C SER A 92 -6.96 17.22 -10.51
N PHE A 93 -5.84 17.24 -9.78
CA PHE A 93 -5.86 16.93 -8.35
C PHE A 93 -6.83 17.81 -7.55
N GLU A 94 -6.90 19.11 -7.86
CA GLU A 94 -7.82 20.05 -7.21
C GLU A 94 -9.27 19.73 -7.53
N GLY A 95 -9.58 19.40 -8.79
CA GLY A 95 -10.94 19.04 -9.19
C GLY A 95 -11.42 17.74 -8.55
N VAL A 96 -10.55 16.74 -8.42
CA VAL A 96 -10.84 15.51 -7.65
C VAL A 96 -11.11 15.84 -6.19
N ALA A 97 -10.29 16.68 -5.56
CA ALA A 97 -10.50 17.08 -4.17
C ALA A 97 -11.82 17.83 -3.98
N ALA A 98 -12.13 18.79 -4.85
CA ALA A 98 -13.39 19.54 -4.84
C ALA A 98 -14.61 18.62 -5.02
N ALA A 99 -14.55 17.66 -5.95
CA ALA A 99 -15.62 16.69 -6.16
C ALA A 99 -15.89 15.86 -4.91
N HIS A 100 -14.85 15.43 -4.18
CA HIS A 100 -15.01 14.68 -2.92
C HIS A 100 -15.63 15.51 -1.80
N ILE A 101 -15.28 16.80 -1.68
CA ILE A 101 -15.89 17.71 -0.70
C ILE A 101 -17.37 17.94 -1.00
N VAL A 102 -17.73 18.17 -2.27
CA VAL A 102 -19.13 18.33 -2.69
C VAL A 102 -19.92 17.03 -2.43
N LEU A 103 -19.36 15.88 -2.80
CA LEU A 103 -19.96 14.57 -2.51
C LEU A 103 -20.22 14.37 -1.02
N SER A 104 -19.24 14.72 -0.17
CA SER A 104 -19.39 14.67 1.29
C SER A 104 -20.58 15.52 1.78
N GLY A 105 -20.72 16.75 1.28
CA GLY A 105 -21.84 17.62 1.65
C GLY A 105 -23.20 17.06 1.22
N LEU A 106 -23.30 16.52 0.01
CA LEU A 106 -24.53 15.89 -0.49
C LEU A 106 -24.92 14.66 0.32
N LEU A 107 -23.96 13.78 0.63
CA LEU A 107 -24.17 12.59 1.46
C LEU A 107 -24.58 12.95 2.89
N PHE A 108 -24.00 14.01 3.46
CA PHE A 108 -24.39 14.52 4.78
C PHE A 108 -25.86 14.96 4.79
N LEU A 109 -26.28 15.75 3.81
CA LEU A 109 -27.68 16.18 3.70
C LEU A 109 -28.64 14.99 3.53
N ALA A 110 -28.26 14.00 2.71
CA ALA A 110 -29.02 12.77 2.55
C ALA A 110 -29.11 11.96 3.86
N ALA A 111 -28.03 11.91 4.65
CA ALA A 111 -28.03 11.26 5.95
C ALA A 111 -29.05 11.90 6.91
N VAL A 112 -29.09 13.23 6.98
CA VAL A 112 -30.08 13.96 7.80
C VAL A 112 -31.50 13.63 7.37
N TRP A 113 -31.77 13.65 6.06
CA TRP A 113 -33.09 13.31 5.52
C TRP A 113 -33.52 11.89 5.92
N HIS A 114 -32.65 10.90 5.70
CA HIS A 114 -32.96 9.50 6.03
C HIS A 114 -33.12 9.26 7.53
N TRP A 115 -32.46 10.04 8.39
CA TRP A 115 -32.64 9.96 9.83
C TRP A 115 -34.04 10.41 10.26
N VAL A 116 -34.49 11.52 9.70
CA VAL A 116 -35.79 12.14 10.01
C VAL A 116 -36.92 11.31 9.44
N TYR A 117 -36.83 10.92 8.16
CA TYR A 117 -37.84 10.16 7.44
C TYR A 117 -37.52 8.65 7.45
N TRP A 118 -37.36 8.10 8.65
CA TRP A 118 -36.94 6.71 8.84
C TRP A 118 -38.08 5.69 8.63
N ASP A 119 -39.33 6.05 8.92
CA ASP A 119 -40.49 5.15 8.88
C ASP A 119 -41.15 5.14 7.48
N LEU A 120 -40.42 4.60 6.50
CA LEU A 120 -40.94 4.41 5.14
C LEU A 120 -41.60 3.04 5.02
N GLU A 121 -42.73 2.97 4.32
CA GLU A 121 -43.43 1.71 4.02
C GLU A 121 -42.53 0.69 3.31
N LEU A 122 -41.55 1.18 2.53
CA LEU A 122 -40.52 0.37 1.89
C LEU A 122 -39.77 -0.56 2.86
N PHE A 123 -39.62 -0.16 4.12
CA PHE A 123 -38.84 -0.91 5.12
C PHE A 123 -39.67 -1.91 5.92
N ARG A 124 -40.99 -1.99 5.68
CA ARG A 124 -41.91 -2.87 6.40
C ARG A 124 -42.23 -4.12 5.58
N ASP A 125 -42.31 -5.28 6.21
CA ASP A 125 -42.84 -6.49 5.58
C ASP A 125 -44.36 -6.29 5.35
N PRO A 126 -44.85 -6.35 4.10
CA PRO A 126 -46.27 -6.12 3.80
C PRO A 126 -47.24 -7.08 4.52
N ARG A 127 -46.74 -8.20 5.04
CA ARG A 127 -47.56 -9.22 5.72
C ARG A 127 -47.69 -8.97 7.22
N THR A 128 -46.67 -8.39 7.85
CA THR A 128 -46.61 -8.25 9.32
C THR A 128 -46.60 -6.79 9.77
N GLY A 129 -46.24 -5.86 8.88
CA GLY A 129 -46.04 -4.44 9.22
C GLY A 129 -44.76 -4.16 10.01
N GLU A 130 -43.96 -5.19 10.30
CA GLU A 130 -42.69 -5.10 11.03
C GLU A 130 -41.53 -4.70 10.11
N PRO A 131 -40.49 -4.03 10.61
CA PRO A 131 -39.29 -3.75 9.84
C PRO A 131 -38.62 -5.03 9.33
N ALA A 132 -38.38 -5.11 8.02
CA ALA A 132 -37.78 -6.29 7.40
C ALA A 132 -36.91 -5.92 6.20
N LEU A 133 -35.77 -6.61 6.08
CA LEU A 133 -34.88 -6.51 4.94
C LEU A 133 -34.70 -7.89 4.29
N ASP A 134 -35.01 -8.00 3.00
CA ASP A 134 -34.76 -9.20 2.21
C ASP A 134 -33.27 -9.25 1.81
N LEU A 135 -32.41 -9.52 2.79
CA LEU A 135 -30.95 -9.49 2.65
C LEU A 135 -30.41 -10.30 1.46
N PRO A 136 -30.91 -11.52 1.15
CA PRO A 136 -30.47 -12.27 -0.02
C PRO A 136 -30.72 -11.54 -1.34
N LYS A 137 -31.87 -10.87 -1.48
CA LYS A 137 -32.19 -10.10 -2.69
C LYS A 137 -31.36 -8.82 -2.76
N MET A 138 -31.19 -8.11 -1.64
CA MET A 138 -30.31 -6.94 -1.57
C MET A 138 -28.88 -7.28 -1.98
N PHE A 139 -28.36 -8.44 -1.55
CA PHE A 139 -27.06 -8.94 -2.00
C PHE A 139 -27.00 -9.11 -3.53
N GLY A 140 -28.03 -9.69 -4.15
CA GLY A 140 -28.12 -9.79 -5.61
C GLY A 140 -28.12 -8.43 -6.32
N ILE A 141 -28.87 -7.45 -5.80
CA ILE A 141 -28.88 -6.06 -6.34
C ILE A 141 -27.48 -5.45 -6.27
N HIS A 142 -26.86 -5.45 -5.08
CA HIS A 142 -25.56 -4.83 -4.89
C HIS A 142 -24.46 -5.55 -5.68
N LEU A 143 -24.46 -6.88 -5.73
CA LEU A 143 -23.49 -7.66 -6.50
C LEU A 143 -23.61 -7.39 -8.00
N PHE A 144 -24.84 -7.27 -8.53
CA PHE A 144 -25.07 -6.91 -9.92
C PHE A 144 -24.51 -5.52 -10.25
N LEU A 145 -24.79 -4.52 -9.41
CA LEU A 145 -24.26 -3.15 -9.58
C LEU A 145 -22.72 -3.12 -9.45
N SER A 146 -22.15 -3.86 -8.50
CA SER A 146 -20.70 -4.01 -8.38
C SER A 146 -20.09 -4.69 -9.60
N GLY A 147 -20.75 -5.69 -10.17
CA GLY A 147 -20.33 -6.34 -11.41
C GLY A 147 -20.32 -5.38 -12.61
N LEU A 148 -21.37 -4.58 -12.77
CA LEU A 148 -21.44 -3.54 -13.80
C LEU A 148 -20.32 -2.50 -13.66
N LEU A 149 -20.10 -1.99 -12.45
CA LEU A 149 -19.05 -1.01 -12.20
C LEU A 149 -17.65 -1.60 -12.42
N CYS A 150 -17.40 -2.83 -11.94
CA CYS A 150 -16.13 -3.54 -12.12
C CYS A 150 -15.85 -3.79 -13.61
N PHE A 151 -16.84 -4.28 -14.36
CA PHE A 151 -16.73 -4.47 -15.80
C PHE A 151 -16.45 -3.15 -16.52
N GLY A 152 -17.23 -2.10 -16.23
CA GLY A 152 -17.06 -0.80 -16.87
C GLY A 152 -15.70 -0.17 -16.59
N PHE A 153 -15.21 -0.28 -15.36
CA PHE A 153 -13.87 0.19 -15.00
C PHE A 153 -12.78 -0.54 -15.78
N GLY A 154 -12.86 -1.87 -15.91
CA GLY A 154 -11.93 -2.64 -16.72
C GLY A 154 -12.03 -2.33 -18.20
N ALA A 155 -13.24 -2.41 -18.77
CA ALA A 155 -13.48 -2.34 -20.21
C ALA A 155 -13.34 -0.93 -20.80
N PHE A 156 -13.55 0.13 -20.00
CA PHE A 156 -13.55 1.51 -20.47
C PHE A 156 -12.42 2.35 -19.87
N HIS A 157 -12.31 2.39 -18.54
CA HIS A 157 -11.34 3.26 -17.87
C HIS A 157 -9.91 2.79 -18.10
N LEU A 158 -9.60 1.53 -17.75
CA LEU A 158 -8.24 0.99 -17.79
C LEU A 158 -7.71 0.73 -19.21
N THR A 159 -8.60 0.37 -20.14
CA THR A 159 -8.26 0.15 -21.56
C THR A 159 -7.98 1.43 -22.31
N GLY A 160 -8.30 2.59 -21.74
CA GLY A 160 -8.27 3.87 -22.45
C GLY A 160 -9.36 4.02 -23.53
N LEU A 161 -10.29 3.06 -23.63
CA LEU A 161 -11.39 3.12 -24.60
C LEU A 161 -12.33 4.30 -24.28
N TYR A 162 -12.60 4.51 -22.99
CA TYR A 162 -13.32 5.68 -22.49
C TYR A 162 -12.85 5.98 -21.06
N GLY A 163 -11.60 6.44 -20.96
CA GLY A 163 -10.93 6.84 -19.74
C GLY A 163 -9.42 7.01 -19.98
N PRO A 164 -8.65 7.37 -18.96
CA PRO A 164 -7.23 7.68 -19.12
C PRO A 164 -6.31 6.46 -19.10
N GLY A 165 -6.79 5.29 -18.66
CA GLY A 165 -5.95 4.13 -18.41
C GLY A 165 -5.43 4.06 -16.97
N MET A 166 -4.21 3.55 -16.78
CA MET A 166 -3.54 3.47 -15.47
C MET A 166 -2.04 3.72 -15.57
N TRP A 167 -1.39 3.98 -14.44
CA TRP A 167 0.06 4.18 -14.37
C TRP A 167 0.83 2.89 -14.71
N ILE A 168 1.68 2.95 -15.72
CA ILE A 168 2.61 1.91 -16.15
C ILE A 168 4.03 2.46 -16.11
N SER A 169 5.02 1.61 -15.87
CA SER A 169 6.42 1.99 -15.91
C SER A 169 7.29 0.86 -16.46
N ASP A 170 8.54 1.19 -16.78
CA ASP A 170 9.57 0.21 -17.06
C ASP A 170 9.97 -0.56 -15.79
N ALA A 171 10.75 -1.64 -15.96
CA ALA A 171 11.15 -2.52 -14.88
C ALA A 171 11.95 -1.82 -13.76
N TYR A 172 12.50 -0.63 -14.01
CA TYR A 172 13.32 0.13 -13.09
C TYR A 172 12.69 1.47 -12.67
N GLY A 173 11.43 1.74 -13.05
CA GLY A 173 10.68 2.91 -12.58
C GLY A 173 11.26 4.25 -13.04
N VAL A 174 11.86 4.31 -14.23
CA VAL A 174 12.50 5.51 -14.75
C VAL A 174 11.52 6.33 -15.58
N THR A 175 10.71 5.68 -16.42
CA THR A 175 9.86 6.30 -17.45
C THR A 175 8.36 6.06 -17.23
N GLY A 176 7.88 6.16 -15.99
CA GLY A 176 6.48 5.95 -15.68
C GLY A 176 5.54 6.99 -16.27
N SER A 177 4.38 6.54 -16.73
CA SER A 177 3.31 7.40 -17.21
C SER A 177 1.97 6.68 -17.19
N VAL A 178 0.89 7.44 -17.32
CA VAL A 178 -0.45 6.89 -17.50
C VAL A 178 -0.61 6.41 -18.95
N GLN A 179 -1.05 5.18 -19.12
CA GLN A 179 -1.23 4.56 -20.44
C GLN A 179 -2.51 3.72 -20.49
N ALA A 180 -3.07 3.62 -21.69
CA ALA A 180 -4.10 2.64 -22.03
C ALA A 180 -3.52 1.22 -21.97
N VAL A 181 -4.24 0.29 -21.33
CA VAL A 181 -3.74 -1.08 -21.12
C VAL A 181 -4.71 -2.10 -21.73
N ALA A 182 -4.22 -2.92 -22.66
CA ALA A 182 -4.98 -4.04 -23.18
C ALA A 182 -5.05 -5.21 -22.17
N PRO A 183 -6.15 -5.98 -22.12
CA PRO A 183 -6.24 -7.15 -21.25
C PRO A 183 -5.29 -8.27 -21.68
N GLU A 184 -4.63 -8.91 -20.71
CA GLU A 184 -3.85 -10.14 -20.89
C GLU A 184 -4.69 -11.34 -20.45
N TRP A 185 -5.11 -12.16 -21.41
CA TRP A 185 -6.00 -13.30 -21.18
C TRP A 185 -5.27 -14.63 -20.95
N GLY A 186 -3.99 -14.70 -21.28
CA GLY A 186 -3.15 -15.86 -21.05
C GLY A 186 -2.75 -16.03 -19.59
N PRO A 187 -1.92 -17.05 -19.30
CA PRO A 187 -1.47 -17.31 -17.93
C PRO A 187 -0.66 -16.16 -17.32
N ASP A 188 -0.02 -15.32 -18.14
CA ASP A 188 0.71 -14.15 -17.64
C ASP A 188 -0.24 -13.05 -17.10
N GLY A 189 -1.55 -13.14 -17.35
CA GLY A 189 -2.54 -12.28 -16.70
C GLY A 189 -2.65 -12.51 -15.18
N PHE A 190 -2.14 -13.63 -14.67
CA PHE A 190 -2.04 -13.91 -13.23
C PHE A 190 -0.70 -13.46 -12.62
N ASN A 191 0.23 -12.96 -13.44
CA ASN A 191 1.47 -12.38 -12.95
C ASN A 191 1.16 -11.02 -12.29
N PRO A 192 1.48 -10.82 -10.99
CA PRO A 192 1.16 -9.59 -10.28
C PRO A 192 1.86 -8.35 -10.85
N PHE A 193 2.89 -8.51 -11.69
CA PHE A 193 3.59 -7.42 -12.35
C PHE A 193 3.08 -7.14 -13.77
N ASN A 194 2.16 -7.94 -14.32
CA ASN A 194 1.55 -7.69 -15.62
C ASN A 194 0.29 -6.80 -15.47
N PRO A 195 0.29 -5.55 -15.98
CA PRO A 195 -0.86 -4.67 -15.87
C PRO A 195 -2.06 -5.12 -16.71
N GLY A 196 -1.85 -5.84 -17.83
CA GLY A 196 -2.92 -6.42 -18.63
C GLY A 196 -3.73 -7.45 -17.85
N GLY A 197 -3.12 -8.12 -16.87
CA GLY A 197 -3.80 -8.98 -15.92
C GLY A 197 -4.81 -8.23 -15.04
N ILE A 198 -4.52 -6.99 -14.65
CA ILE A 198 -5.44 -6.13 -13.89
C ILE A 198 -6.67 -5.78 -14.74
N VAL A 199 -6.48 -5.46 -16.02
CA VAL A 199 -7.58 -5.15 -16.94
C VAL A 199 -8.45 -6.38 -17.18
N ALA A 200 -7.82 -7.53 -17.49
CA ALA A 200 -8.50 -8.80 -17.69
C ALA A 200 -9.29 -9.22 -16.44
N HIS A 201 -8.72 -9.04 -15.25
CA HIS A 201 -9.39 -9.29 -13.98
C HIS A 201 -10.69 -8.49 -13.85
N HIS A 202 -10.66 -7.18 -14.05
CA HIS A 202 -11.86 -6.34 -13.90
C HIS A 202 -12.95 -6.68 -14.91
N ILE A 203 -12.57 -6.98 -16.16
CA ILE A 203 -13.53 -7.40 -17.19
C ILE A 203 -14.16 -8.74 -16.82
N ALA A 204 -13.35 -9.77 -16.53
CA ALA A 204 -13.85 -11.10 -16.23
C ALA A 204 -14.63 -11.16 -14.92
N ALA A 205 -14.09 -10.60 -13.83
CA ALA A 205 -14.76 -10.55 -12.53
C ALA A 205 -16.03 -9.70 -12.59
N GLY A 206 -16.05 -8.63 -13.38
CA GLY A 206 -17.25 -7.83 -13.64
C GLY A 206 -18.37 -8.65 -14.30
N VAL A 207 -18.05 -9.40 -15.37
CA VAL A 207 -19.01 -10.31 -16.02
C VAL A 207 -19.51 -11.38 -15.05
N VAL A 208 -18.61 -11.99 -14.27
CA VAL A 208 -19.00 -12.97 -13.25
C VAL A 208 -19.92 -12.34 -12.20
N GLY A 209 -19.61 -11.13 -11.72
CA GLY A 209 -20.44 -10.39 -10.77
C GLY A 209 -21.84 -10.07 -11.30
N ILE A 210 -21.96 -9.73 -12.58
CA ILE A 210 -23.26 -9.53 -13.26
C ILE A 210 -24.06 -10.83 -13.27
N ILE A 211 -23.47 -11.94 -13.71
CA ILE A 211 -24.14 -13.25 -13.79
C ILE A 211 -24.54 -13.72 -12.38
N ALA A 212 -23.64 -13.63 -11.41
CA ALA A 212 -23.89 -14.02 -10.03
C ALA A 212 -24.95 -13.11 -9.37
N GLY A 213 -24.93 -11.81 -9.64
CA GLY A 213 -25.96 -10.87 -9.18
C GLY A 213 -27.35 -11.26 -9.69
N LEU A 214 -27.47 -11.57 -10.99
CA LEU A 214 -28.73 -12.06 -11.58
C LEU A 214 -29.18 -13.39 -10.97
N PHE A 215 -28.25 -14.32 -10.72
CA PHE A 215 -28.55 -15.56 -10.01
C PHE A 215 -29.13 -15.28 -8.61
N HIS A 216 -28.49 -14.41 -7.83
CA HIS A 216 -28.93 -14.06 -6.48
C HIS A 216 -30.23 -13.23 -6.44
N LEU A 217 -30.59 -12.57 -7.55
CA LEU A 217 -31.90 -11.93 -7.71
C LEU A 217 -33.02 -12.93 -8.02
N THR A 218 -32.71 -13.99 -8.76
CA THR A 218 -33.69 -14.94 -9.31
C THR A 218 -33.86 -16.21 -8.48
N VAL A 219 -32.87 -16.58 -7.67
CA VAL A 219 -32.86 -17.82 -6.89
C VAL A 219 -32.91 -17.53 -5.39
N ARG A 220 -33.92 -18.09 -4.70
CA ARG A 220 -34.01 -18.00 -3.23
C ARG A 220 -33.00 -18.92 -2.55
N PRO A 221 -32.45 -18.55 -1.38
CA PRO A 221 -31.54 -19.42 -0.65
C PRO A 221 -32.21 -20.76 -0.29
N PRO A 222 -31.47 -21.88 -0.38
CA PRO A 222 -31.92 -23.15 0.18
C PRO A 222 -32.22 -23.01 1.67
N GLU A 223 -33.31 -23.63 2.13
CA GLU A 223 -33.76 -23.54 3.53
C GLU A 223 -32.66 -23.92 4.53
N ARG A 224 -31.89 -24.97 4.21
CA ARG A 224 -30.76 -25.43 5.04
C ARG A 224 -29.73 -24.32 5.25
N LEU A 225 -29.37 -23.60 4.19
CA LEU A 225 -28.40 -22.50 4.26
C LEU A 225 -29.00 -21.28 4.96
N TYR A 226 -30.25 -20.95 4.67
CA TYR A 226 -30.95 -19.84 5.32
C TYR A 226 -30.96 -20.00 6.86
N LYS A 227 -31.26 -21.21 7.33
CA LYS A 227 -31.25 -21.57 8.76
C LYS A 227 -29.84 -21.62 9.34
N ALA A 228 -28.90 -22.30 8.66
CA ALA A 228 -27.53 -22.48 9.16
C ALA A 228 -26.79 -21.14 9.30
N LEU A 229 -26.94 -20.25 8.31
CA LEU A 229 -26.27 -18.95 8.29
C LEU A 229 -27.12 -17.82 8.86
N ARG A 230 -28.27 -18.12 9.48
CA ARG A 230 -29.16 -17.12 10.11
C ARG A 230 -29.44 -15.93 9.19
N MET A 231 -29.78 -16.18 7.91
CA MET A 231 -29.88 -15.13 6.88
C MET A 231 -30.99 -14.08 7.10
N GLY A 232 -31.84 -14.25 8.11
CA GLY A 232 -32.77 -13.21 8.57
C GLY A 232 -32.16 -12.23 9.59
N ASN A 233 -30.93 -12.45 10.03
CA ASN A 233 -30.20 -11.57 10.96
C ASN A 233 -29.13 -10.78 10.20
N ILE A 234 -29.23 -9.46 10.17
CA ILE A 234 -28.26 -8.59 9.48
C ILE A 234 -26.83 -8.72 10.02
N GLU A 235 -26.67 -9.12 11.29
CA GLU A 235 -25.34 -9.33 11.88
C GLU A 235 -24.56 -10.48 11.21
N THR A 236 -25.25 -11.42 10.54
CA THR A 236 -24.54 -12.44 9.73
C THR A 236 -23.84 -11.81 8.54
N VAL A 237 -24.46 -10.79 7.92
CA VAL A 237 -23.88 -10.06 6.79
C VAL A 237 -22.73 -9.19 7.27
N LEU A 238 -22.84 -8.58 8.45
CA LEU A 238 -21.75 -7.85 9.07
C LEU A 238 -20.53 -8.77 9.29
N SER A 239 -20.73 -9.95 9.89
CA SER A 239 -19.64 -10.90 10.14
C SER A 239 -18.95 -11.36 8.86
N SER A 240 -19.71 -11.79 7.85
CA SER A 240 -19.12 -12.25 6.58
C SER A 240 -18.50 -11.12 5.77
N SER A 241 -19.05 -9.90 5.83
CA SER A 241 -18.47 -8.74 5.15
C SER A 241 -17.15 -8.31 5.80
N ILE A 242 -17.06 -8.31 7.13
CA ILE A 242 -15.79 -8.08 7.84
C ILE A 242 -14.74 -9.12 7.41
N ALA A 243 -15.15 -10.38 7.20
CA ALA A 243 -14.26 -11.41 6.69
C ALA A 243 -13.68 -11.09 5.31
N ALA A 244 -14.54 -10.68 4.37
CA ALA A 244 -14.11 -10.24 3.05
C ALA A 244 -13.20 -9.00 3.11
N VAL A 245 -13.49 -8.04 4.00
CA VAL A 245 -12.70 -6.82 4.18
C VAL A 245 -11.31 -7.12 4.71
N PHE A 246 -11.15 -7.95 5.76
CA PHE A 246 -9.81 -8.24 6.27
C PHE A 246 -8.99 -9.07 5.28
N PHE A 247 -9.64 -9.95 4.50
CA PHE A 247 -8.97 -10.67 3.42
C PHE A 247 -8.40 -9.69 2.39
N ALA A 248 -9.22 -8.76 1.90
CA ALA A 248 -8.77 -7.72 0.97
C ALA A 248 -7.66 -6.85 1.57
N ALA A 249 -7.76 -6.49 2.86
CA ALA A 249 -6.75 -5.70 3.57
C ALA A 249 -5.38 -6.41 3.65
N PHE A 250 -5.36 -7.72 3.90
CA PHE A 250 -4.12 -8.51 3.84
C PHE A 250 -3.54 -8.59 2.43
N VAL A 251 -4.39 -8.78 1.41
CA VAL A 251 -3.94 -8.82 0.01
C VAL A 251 -3.26 -7.50 -0.38
N VAL A 252 -3.89 -6.34 -0.11
CA VAL A 252 -3.30 -5.05 -0.46
C VAL A 252 -2.07 -4.69 0.39
N ALA A 253 -2.00 -5.13 1.64
CA ALA A 253 -0.78 -5.00 2.44
C ALA A 253 0.37 -5.81 1.82
N GLY A 254 0.08 -7.04 1.37
CA GLY A 254 1.04 -7.88 0.67
C GLY A 254 1.53 -7.27 -0.64
N THR A 255 0.61 -6.91 -1.55
CA THR A 255 1.00 -6.35 -2.86
C THR A 255 1.70 -5.00 -2.72
N MET A 256 1.36 -4.18 -1.72
CA MET A 256 2.11 -2.97 -1.40
C MET A 256 3.52 -3.29 -0.92
N TRP A 257 3.72 -4.31 -0.09
CA TRP A 257 5.05 -4.63 0.44
C TRP A 257 5.97 -5.29 -0.59
N TYR A 258 5.46 -6.26 -1.36
CA TYR A 258 6.22 -7.01 -2.36
C TYR A 258 6.36 -6.26 -3.70
N GLY A 259 5.43 -5.36 -4.00
CA GLY A 259 5.30 -4.76 -5.31
C GLY A 259 4.36 -5.54 -6.24
N SER A 260 3.72 -4.81 -7.15
CA SER A 260 2.83 -5.28 -8.20
C SER A 260 2.65 -4.17 -9.23
N ALA A 261 1.99 -4.45 -10.35
CA ALA A 261 1.63 -3.46 -11.37
C ALA A 261 0.77 -2.30 -10.79
N THR A 262 0.08 -2.52 -9.67
CA THR A 262 -0.79 -1.52 -9.03
C THR A 262 -0.10 -0.70 -7.93
N THR A 263 1.16 -1.01 -7.62
CA THR A 263 1.95 -0.34 -6.58
C THR A 263 3.31 0.08 -7.13
N PRO A 264 3.36 0.88 -8.22
CA PRO A 264 4.60 1.24 -8.91
C PRO A 264 5.54 2.04 -8.01
N ILE A 265 6.84 1.89 -8.23
CA ILE A 265 7.87 2.47 -7.35
C ILE A 265 7.98 3.99 -7.47
N GLU A 266 7.56 4.58 -8.58
CA GLU A 266 7.55 6.04 -8.78
C GLU A 266 6.46 6.73 -7.97
N LEU A 267 5.41 6.01 -7.59
CA LEU A 267 4.31 6.54 -6.80
C LEU A 267 4.48 6.24 -5.31
N PHE A 268 4.97 5.05 -4.95
CA PHE A 268 5.04 4.59 -3.55
C PHE A 268 6.47 4.43 -2.99
N GLY A 269 7.50 4.63 -3.82
CA GLY A 269 8.89 4.34 -3.50
C GLY A 269 9.28 2.89 -3.80
N PRO A 270 10.59 2.56 -3.82
CA PRO A 270 11.07 1.20 -4.06
C PRO A 270 10.66 0.24 -2.95
N THR A 271 10.85 -1.06 -3.19
CA THR A 271 10.64 -2.12 -2.20
C THR A 271 11.94 -2.45 -1.47
N ARG A 272 11.84 -3.03 -0.27
CA ARG A 272 13.04 -3.51 0.44
C ARG A 272 13.78 -4.61 -0.30
N TYR A 273 13.07 -5.41 -1.09
CA TYR A 273 13.62 -6.58 -1.80
C TYR A 273 14.57 -6.15 -2.91
N GLN A 274 14.30 -4.99 -3.53
CA GLN A 274 15.20 -4.41 -4.53
C GLN A 274 16.55 -4.01 -3.92
N TRP A 275 16.58 -3.53 -2.68
CA TRP A 275 17.83 -3.32 -1.94
C TRP A 275 18.49 -4.63 -1.53
N ASP A 276 17.72 -5.55 -0.94
CA ASP A 276 18.23 -6.83 -0.42
C ASP A 276 18.91 -7.68 -1.52
N GLN A 277 18.45 -7.57 -2.77
CA GLN A 277 18.98 -8.28 -3.94
C GLN A 277 19.95 -7.45 -4.80
N GLY A 278 20.18 -6.17 -4.46
CA GLY A 278 20.98 -5.28 -5.30
C GLY A 278 20.41 -5.07 -6.71
N TYR A 279 19.08 -5.01 -6.85
CA TYR A 279 18.37 -4.96 -8.12
C TYR A 279 18.80 -3.77 -9.00
N PHE A 280 18.81 -2.56 -8.44
CA PHE A 280 19.22 -1.36 -9.16
C PHE A 280 20.72 -1.33 -9.42
N ARG A 281 21.54 -1.74 -8.43
CA ARG A 281 22.98 -1.90 -8.61
C ARG A 281 23.33 -2.77 -9.81
N GLN A 282 22.71 -3.94 -9.95
CA GLN A 282 22.96 -4.85 -11.06
C GLN A 282 22.64 -4.22 -12.42
N GLU A 283 21.55 -3.45 -12.53
CA GLU A 283 21.22 -2.75 -13.77
C GLU A 283 22.18 -1.60 -14.08
N ILE A 284 22.59 -0.84 -13.06
CA ILE A 284 23.60 0.22 -13.18
C ILE A 284 24.90 -0.40 -13.70
N ASP A 285 25.40 -1.45 -13.03
CA ASP A 285 26.61 -2.17 -13.42
C ASP A 285 26.49 -2.67 -14.86
N ARG A 286 25.36 -3.29 -15.23
CA ARG A 286 25.12 -3.78 -16.60
C ARG A 286 25.19 -2.65 -17.64
N ARG A 287 24.62 -1.48 -17.37
CA ARG A 287 24.65 -0.32 -18.28
C ARG A 287 26.07 0.23 -18.42
N VAL A 288 26.78 0.41 -17.30
CA VAL A 288 28.16 0.90 -17.30
C VAL A 288 29.06 -0.06 -18.09
N GLN A 289 28.98 -1.37 -17.82
CA GLN A 289 29.79 -2.37 -18.53
C GLN A 289 29.48 -2.40 -20.04
N ALA A 290 28.21 -2.25 -20.42
CA ALA A 290 27.85 -2.15 -21.84
C ALA A 290 28.44 -0.90 -22.50
N SER A 291 28.40 0.26 -21.84
CA SER A 291 28.99 1.50 -22.37
C SER A 291 30.51 1.41 -22.48
N VAL A 292 31.19 0.84 -21.47
CA VAL A 292 32.64 0.61 -21.51
C VAL A 292 33.02 -0.38 -22.62
N ALA A 293 32.27 -1.47 -22.79
CA ALA A 293 32.48 -2.43 -23.87
C ALA A 293 32.32 -1.79 -25.27
N ASN A 294 31.51 -0.73 -25.38
CA ASN A 294 31.35 0.08 -26.58
C ASN A 294 32.41 1.19 -26.74
N GLY A 295 33.46 1.18 -25.91
CA GLY A 295 34.61 2.08 -26.02
C GLY A 295 34.50 3.38 -25.22
N ALA A 296 33.45 3.56 -24.41
CA ALA A 296 33.37 4.72 -23.51
C ALA A 296 34.41 4.60 -22.39
N SER A 297 34.99 5.73 -21.99
CA SER A 297 35.74 5.80 -20.74
C SER A 297 34.83 5.55 -19.53
N LEU A 298 35.41 5.19 -18.38
CA LEU A 298 34.63 5.03 -17.14
C LEU A 298 33.85 6.29 -16.77
N SER A 299 34.46 7.47 -16.96
CA SER A 299 33.79 8.75 -16.69
C SER A 299 32.56 8.94 -17.59
N GLU A 300 32.68 8.70 -18.89
CA GLU A 300 31.57 8.77 -19.83
C GLU A 300 30.48 7.73 -19.53
N ALA A 301 30.87 6.48 -19.24
CA ALA A 301 29.93 5.41 -18.94
C ALA A 301 29.10 5.70 -17.68
N TRP A 302 29.72 6.16 -16.60
CA TRP A 302 29.02 6.55 -15.37
C TRP A 302 28.20 7.84 -15.55
N SER A 303 28.64 8.76 -16.40
CA SER A 303 27.89 10.01 -16.68
C SER A 303 26.61 9.77 -17.49
N GLN A 304 26.47 8.60 -18.14
CA GLN A 304 25.24 8.18 -18.83
C GLN A 304 24.20 7.56 -17.90
N ILE A 305 24.53 7.27 -16.63
CA ILE A 305 23.59 6.70 -15.67
C ILE A 305 22.58 7.77 -15.23
N PRO A 306 21.27 7.53 -15.39
CA PRO A 306 20.26 8.47 -14.92
C PRO A 306 20.31 8.62 -13.40
N GLU A 307 20.26 9.86 -12.90
CA GLU A 307 20.24 10.12 -11.46
C GLU A 307 19.08 9.43 -10.74
N LYS A 308 17.91 9.34 -11.38
CA LYS A 308 16.74 8.61 -10.86
C LYS A 308 17.07 7.15 -10.56
N LEU A 309 17.83 6.51 -11.45
CA LEU A 309 18.23 5.10 -11.30
C LEU A 309 19.24 4.94 -10.17
N ALA A 310 20.24 5.82 -10.11
CA ALA A 310 21.22 5.85 -9.01
C ALA A 310 20.52 6.11 -7.66
N PHE A 311 19.50 6.96 -7.62
CA PHE A 311 18.79 7.29 -6.39
C PHE A 311 17.94 6.13 -5.87
N TYR A 312 17.45 5.25 -6.73
CA TYR A 312 16.85 4.00 -6.27
C TYR A 312 17.85 3.05 -5.62
N ASP A 313 19.14 3.12 -5.98
CA ASP A 313 20.22 2.32 -5.39
C ASP A 313 20.83 2.96 -4.12
N TYR A 314 19.98 3.57 -3.31
CA TYR A 314 20.32 4.19 -2.03
C TYR A 314 19.41 3.70 -0.90
N VAL A 315 20.02 3.23 0.19
CA VAL A 315 19.33 2.56 1.30
C VAL A 315 18.34 3.47 2.03
N GLY A 316 18.54 4.79 2.00
CA GLY A 316 17.60 5.74 2.59
C GLY A 316 16.25 5.75 1.90
N ASN A 317 16.16 5.18 0.69
CA ASN A 317 14.90 4.98 -0.03
C ASN A 317 14.25 3.61 0.25
N SER A 318 14.91 2.71 0.98
CA SER A 318 14.32 1.44 1.41
C SER A 318 13.20 1.68 2.45
N PRO A 319 11.98 1.15 2.25
CA PRO A 319 10.89 1.32 3.21
C PRO A 319 11.14 0.56 4.52
N ALA A 320 12.16 -0.29 4.60
CA ALA A 320 12.51 -1.08 5.78
C ALA A 320 13.53 -0.38 6.71
N LYS A 321 13.84 0.91 6.49
CA LYS A 321 14.77 1.70 7.32
C LYS A 321 14.09 2.74 8.24
N GLY A 322 12.76 2.75 8.30
CA GLY A 322 12.00 3.68 9.13
C GLY A 322 11.97 3.34 10.62
N GLY A 323 11.09 4.03 11.36
CA GLY A 323 10.78 3.73 12.76
C GLY A 323 9.38 4.21 13.10
N LEU A 324 8.69 3.50 14.00
CA LEU A 324 7.26 3.74 14.30
C LEU A 324 6.96 5.18 14.73
N PHE A 325 7.86 5.80 15.50
CA PHE A 325 7.70 7.17 16.00
C PHE A 325 8.53 8.20 15.21
N ARG A 326 9.16 7.79 14.12
CA ARG A 326 9.86 8.70 13.21
C ARG A 326 8.84 9.20 12.18
N THR A 327 8.05 10.19 12.60
CA THR A 327 6.92 10.71 11.82
C THR A 327 7.37 11.63 10.68
N GLY A 328 6.47 11.85 9.73
CA GLY A 328 6.67 12.77 8.62
C GLY A 328 7.35 12.16 7.39
N PRO A 329 7.76 13.01 6.44
CA PRO A 329 8.25 12.57 5.14
C PRO A 329 9.69 12.05 5.21
N MET A 330 10.12 11.29 4.21
CA MET A 330 11.50 10.78 4.16
C MET A 330 12.53 11.91 4.16
N VAL A 331 12.23 13.02 3.47
CA VAL A 331 13.07 14.22 3.42
C VAL A 331 13.32 14.87 4.79
N LYS A 332 12.50 14.61 5.81
CA LYS A 332 12.73 15.07 7.19
C LYS A 332 13.84 14.28 7.92
N GLY A 333 14.21 13.11 7.37
CA GLY A 333 15.33 12.30 7.84
C GLY A 333 16.66 12.73 7.25
N ASP A 334 17.01 12.17 6.12
CA ASP A 334 18.28 12.39 5.44
C ASP A 334 18.38 13.73 4.69
N GLY A 335 17.24 14.37 4.39
CA GLY A 335 17.16 15.68 3.73
C GLY A 335 16.49 15.62 2.36
N ILE A 336 16.34 16.78 1.72
CA ILE A 336 15.91 16.90 0.33
C ILE A 336 17.13 16.60 -0.55
N ALA A 337 17.09 15.51 -1.31
CA ALA A 337 18.19 15.14 -2.21
C ALA A 337 18.35 16.21 -3.30
N GLN A 338 19.59 16.64 -3.55
CA GLN A 338 19.89 17.74 -4.48
C GLN A 338 20.53 17.23 -5.77
N SER A 339 21.52 16.35 -5.65
CA SER A 339 22.30 15.87 -6.79
C SER A 339 23.02 14.56 -6.46
N TRP A 340 23.29 13.79 -7.52
CA TRP A 340 24.16 12.62 -7.40
C TRP A 340 25.63 13.04 -7.40
N GLN A 341 26.39 12.57 -6.42
CA GLN A 341 27.80 12.91 -6.27
C GLN A 341 28.72 12.13 -7.22
N GLY A 342 28.18 11.12 -7.91
CA GLY A 342 28.94 10.20 -8.75
C GLY A 342 29.23 8.88 -8.04
N HIS A 343 29.60 7.88 -8.84
CA HIS A 343 29.97 6.57 -8.34
C HIS A 343 31.38 6.60 -7.73
N ALA A 344 31.49 6.15 -6.48
CA ALA A 344 32.74 6.14 -5.72
C ALA A 344 33.49 4.82 -5.91
N VAL A 345 34.63 4.87 -6.60
CA VAL A 345 35.55 3.73 -6.77
C VAL A 345 36.69 3.85 -5.77
N PHE A 346 36.84 2.86 -4.91
CA PHE A 346 37.91 2.83 -3.91
C PHE A 346 39.07 1.97 -4.43
N THR A 347 40.30 2.42 -4.22
CA THR A 347 41.50 1.65 -4.56
C THR A 347 42.50 1.67 -3.41
N ASP A 348 43.24 0.58 -3.20
CA ASP A 348 44.36 0.57 -2.25
C ASP A 348 45.68 1.06 -2.88
N ALA A 349 46.75 1.08 -2.08
CA ALA A 349 48.09 1.48 -2.54
C ALA A 349 48.67 0.58 -3.65
N GLU A 350 48.14 -0.63 -3.83
CA GLU A 350 48.52 -1.56 -4.90
C GLU A 350 47.70 -1.33 -6.18
N GLY A 351 46.75 -0.40 -6.15
CA GLY A 351 45.84 -0.09 -7.27
C GLY A 351 44.69 -1.08 -7.41
N ARG A 352 44.43 -1.93 -6.41
CA ARG A 352 43.33 -2.90 -6.46
C ARG A 352 42.02 -2.20 -6.12
N GLU A 353 40.99 -2.42 -6.94
CA GLU A 353 39.65 -1.91 -6.68
C GLU A 353 39.03 -2.61 -5.47
N LEU A 354 38.42 -1.82 -4.59
CA LEU A 354 37.81 -2.24 -3.36
C LEU A 354 36.31 -1.90 -3.34
N THR A 355 35.51 -2.84 -2.87
CA THR A 355 34.07 -2.67 -2.68
C THR A 355 33.75 -2.47 -1.21
N VAL A 356 32.98 -1.41 -0.91
CA VAL A 356 32.42 -1.19 0.43
C VAL A 356 31.28 -2.17 0.69
N ARG A 357 31.31 -2.87 1.82
CA ARG A 357 30.19 -3.73 2.25
C ARG A 357 28.97 -2.86 2.60
N ARG A 358 27.89 -3.00 1.83
CA ARG A 358 26.64 -2.26 2.02
C ARG A 358 25.90 -2.61 3.32
N LEU A 359 25.11 -1.65 3.82
CA LEU A 359 24.25 -1.76 4.99
C LEU A 359 23.04 -2.68 4.72
N PRO A 360 22.91 -3.84 5.37
CA PRO A 360 21.67 -4.63 5.28
C PRO A 360 20.51 -3.92 6.01
N ASN A 361 19.28 -4.10 5.53
CA ASN A 361 18.08 -3.44 6.10
C ASN A 361 17.91 -3.66 7.62
N PHE A 362 18.38 -4.79 8.16
CA PHE A 362 18.25 -5.14 9.58
C PHE A 362 19.09 -4.24 10.51
N PHE A 363 20.21 -3.70 10.03
CA PHE A 363 21.18 -3.01 10.86
C PHE A 363 20.88 -1.50 10.94
N GLU A 364 20.90 -0.93 12.14
CA GLU A 364 20.83 0.52 12.33
C GLU A 364 22.20 1.19 12.21
N THR A 365 23.25 0.51 12.68
CA THR A 365 24.66 0.89 12.49
C THR A 365 25.42 -0.28 11.88
N PHE A 366 26.45 0.00 11.10
CA PHE A 366 27.20 -1.03 10.39
C PHE A 366 28.67 -0.62 10.21
N PRO A 367 29.64 -1.54 10.37
CA PRO A 367 31.07 -1.22 10.26
C PRO A 367 31.47 -1.00 8.81
N VAL A 368 32.41 -0.07 8.58
CA VAL A 368 32.98 0.17 7.25
C VAL A 368 34.07 -0.85 7.00
N ILE A 369 33.81 -1.75 6.05
CA ILE A 369 34.71 -2.82 5.63
C ILE A 369 34.76 -2.79 4.10
N LEU A 370 35.98 -2.85 3.56
CA LEU A 370 36.26 -2.88 2.13
C LEU A 370 36.90 -4.21 1.78
N THR A 371 36.38 -4.85 0.73
CA THR A 371 36.88 -6.13 0.20
C THR A 371 37.32 -5.98 -1.24
N ASP A 372 38.26 -6.81 -1.68
CA ASP A 372 38.55 -6.95 -3.11
C ASP A 372 37.46 -7.78 -3.83
N SER A 373 37.67 -8.06 -5.12
CA SER A 373 36.78 -8.87 -5.96
C SER A 373 36.58 -10.31 -5.47
N ASP A 374 37.53 -10.84 -4.70
CA ASP A 374 37.46 -12.20 -4.14
C ASP A 374 36.80 -12.23 -2.75
N GLY A 375 36.35 -11.07 -2.26
CA GLY A 375 35.71 -10.94 -0.94
C GLY A 375 36.71 -10.93 0.22
N VAL A 376 38.01 -10.79 -0.04
CA VAL A 376 39.02 -10.71 1.00
C VAL A 376 39.05 -9.29 1.58
N VAL A 377 39.07 -9.16 2.90
CA VAL A 377 39.15 -7.85 3.58
C VAL A 377 40.49 -7.19 3.30
N ARG A 378 40.44 -5.95 2.80
CA ARG A 378 41.64 -5.17 2.45
C ARG A 378 41.75 -3.86 3.19
N ALA A 379 40.63 -3.26 3.60
CA ALA A 379 40.64 -2.07 4.42
C ALA A 379 39.41 -2.00 5.34
N ASP A 380 39.53 -1.33 6.48
CA ASP A 380 38.43 -1.06 7.41
C ASP A 380 38.61 0.30 8.13
N ILE A 381 37.55 0.73 8.82
CA ILE A 381 37.65 1.77 9.84
C ILE A 381 37.68 1.07 11.21
N PRO A 382 38.86 0.93 11.84
CA PRO A 382 38.99 0.13 13.04
C PRO A 382 38.35 0.81 14.24
N PHE A 383 37.65 0.04 15.07
CA PHE A 383 37.11 0.54 16.33
C PHE A 383 38.23 0.80 17.35
N ARG A 384 39.12 -0.19 17.57
CA ARG A 384 40.34 -0.05 18.37
C ARG A 384 41.54 0.14 17.45
N ARG A 385 42.36 1.16 17.71
CA ARG A 385 43.50 1.50 16.85
C ARG A 385 44.80 0.77 17.22
N ALA A 386 44.91 0.22 18.43
CA ALA A 386 46.17 -0.32 18.98
C ALA A 386 46.77 -1.47 18.15
N GLU A 387 45.92 -2.29 17.53
CA GLU A 387 46.33 -3.45 16.72
C GLU A 387 45.73 -3.37 15.31
N SER A 388 45.45 -2.15 14.83
CA SER A 388 44.94 -1.94 13.47
C SER A 388 45.94 -2.46 12.44
N LYS A 389 45.44 -3.21 11.47
CA LYS A 389 46.21 -3.71 10.32
C LYS A 389 45.65 -3.26 8.97
N TYR A 390 44.39 -2.83 8.95
CA TYR A 390 43.62 -2.55 7.75
C TYR A 390 43.12 -1.10 7.72
N SER A 391 43.67 -0.18 8.52
CA SER A 391 43.20 1.20 8.46
C SER A 391 43.54 1.82 7.11
N PHE A 392 42.70 2.75 6.66
CA PHE A 392 42.89 3.41 5.37
C PHE A 392 44.24 4.12 5.26
N GLU A 393 44.79 4.63 6.38
CA GLU A 393 46.14 5.19 6.45
C GLU A 393 47.23 4.16 6.20
N GLN A 394 47.06 2.93 6.69
CA GLN A 394 48.05 1.85 6.53
C GLN A 394 47.98 1.24 5.14
N THR A 395 46.78 1.12 4.57
CA THR A 395 46.53 0.46 3.28
C THR A 395 46.54 1.43 2.10
N GLY A 396 46.68 2.73 2.38
CA GLY A 396 46.74 3.80 1.37
C GLY A 396 45.50 3.88 0.50
N VAL A 397 44.30 3.76 1.10
CA VAL A 397 43.04 3.78 0.33
C VAL A 397 42.76 5.17 -0.22
N THR A 398 42.45 5.25 -1.51
CA THR A 398 41.97 6.46 -2.20
C THR A 398 40.55 6.24 -2.72
N VAL A 399 39.84 7.33 -3.03
CA VAL A 399 38.53 7.25 -3.69
C VAL A 399 38.49 8.18 -4.90
N SER A 400 38.03 7.65 -6.03
CA SER A 400 37.84 8.35 -7.28
C SER A 400 36.37 8.35 -7.66
N PHE A 401 35.86 9.47 -8.17
CA PHE A 401 34.46 9.62 -8.54
C PHE A 401 34.27 9.65 -10.06
N TYR A 402 33.25 8.95 -10.55
CA TYR A 402 32.86 8.92 -11.96
C TYR A 402 31.37 9.23 -12.11
N GLY A 403 31.02 10.13 -13.02
CA GLY A 403 29.67 10.72 -13.09
C GLY A 403 29.37 11.68 -11.94
N GLY A 404 28.21 12.33 -11.99
CA GLY A 404 27.76 13.28 -10.97
C GLY A 404 28.69 14.48 -10.71
N ASP A 405 28.46 15.18 -9.60
CA ASP A 405 29.14 16.44 -9.27
C ASP A 405 30.65 16.31 -8.99
N LEU A 406 31.09 15.12 -8.57
CA LEU A 406 32.50 14.86 -8.25
C LEU A 406 33.24 14.15 -9.39
N ASN A 407 32.65 14.06 -10.59
CA ASN A 407 33.25 13.39 -11.73
C ASN A 407 34.72 13.80 -11.96
N GLY A 408 35.61 12.81 -12.05
CA GLY A 408 37.05 12.99 -12.28
C GLY A 408 37.85 13.44 -11.06
N LYS A 409 37.22 13.65 -9.90
CA LYS A 409 37.93 14.01 -8.66
C LYS A 409 38.45 12.75 -7.96
N THR A 410 39.65 12.85 -7.43
CA THR A 410 40.29 11.82 -6.59
C THR A 410 40.63 12.42 -5.24
N PHE A 411 40.27 11.72 -4.17
CA PHE A 411 40.59 12.10 -2.79
C PHE A 411 41.56 11.09 -2.18
N THR A 412 42.60 11.62 -1.55
CA THR A 412 43.67 10.83 -0.91
C THR A 412 43.78 11.11 0.59
N ASP A 413 43.20 12.21 1.08
CA ASP A 413 43.18 12.50 2.51
C ASP A 413 42.32 11.45 3.26
N PRO A 414 42.88 10.72 4.24
CA PRO A 414 42.17 9.65 4.91
C PRO A 414 40.86 10.07 5.59
N ALA A 415 40.71 11.33 6.01
CA ALA A 415 39.47 11.78 6.63
C ALA A 415 38.34 11.86 5.59
N ASP A 416 38.64 12.40 4.41
CA ASP A 416 37.70 12.48 3.28
C ASP A 416 37.37 11.10 2.71
N VAL A 417 38.38 10.24 2.48
CA VAL A 417 38.15 8.88 1.98
C VAL A 417 37.25 8.09 2.93
N LYS A 418 37.48 8.18 4.25
CA LYS A 418 36.62 7.56 5.27
C LYS A 418 35.20 8.13 5.29
N LYS A 419 35.04 9.44 5.02
CA LYS A 419 33.72 10.10 4.92
C LYS A 419 32.92 9.50 3.77
N TYR A 420 33.52 9.34 2.60
CA TYR A 420 32.84 8.74 1.44
C TYR A 420 32.61 7.24 1.62
N ALA A 421 33.54 6.50 2.22
CA ALA A 421 33.33 5.08 2.52
C ALA A 421 32.15 4.84 3.49
N ARG A 422 31.95 5.71 4.50
CA ARG A 422 30.74 5.67 5.35
C ARG A 422 29.46 5.90 4.55
N LYS A 423 29.46 6.85 3.61
CA LYS A 423 28.30 7.10 2.74
C LYS A 423 28.03 5.93 1.79
N ALA A 424 29.08 5.34 1.21
CA ALA A 424 28.99 4.21 0.29
C ALA A 424 28.41 2.92 0.91
N GLN A 425 28.42 2.79 2.25
CA GLN A 425 27.65 1.73 2.92
C GLN A 425 26.16 1.83 2.59
N GLY A 426 25.65 3.05 2.38
CA GLY A 426 24.28 3.33 2.00
C GLY A 426 23.97 3.12 0.52
N GLY A 427 24.94 2.72 -0.32
CA GLY A 427 24.77 2.62 -1.76
C GLY A 427 25.32 3.85 -2.48
N GLU A 428 24.62 4.31 -3.51
CA GLU A 428 25.00 5.52 -4.25
C GLU A 428 24.97 6.78 -3.37
N ILE A 429 25.84 7.74 -3.69
CA ILE A 429 26.12 8.89 -2.82
C ILE A 429 25.42 10.14 -3.35
N PHE A 430 24.67 10.80 -2.48
CA PHE A 430 23.93 12.02 -2.79
C PHE A 430 24.31 13.18 -1.86
N GLU A 431 24.09 14.39 -2.36
CA GLU A 431 24.02 15.61 -1.56
C GLU A 431 22.58 15.87 -1.12
N PHE A 432 22.43 16.37 0.10
CA PHE A 432 21.13 16.59 0.72
C PHE A 432 21.08 17.96 1.37
N ASP A 433 20.02 18.70 1.10
CA ASP A 433 19.63 19.86 1.89
C ASP A 433 18.92 19.37 3.17
N ARG A 434 19.55 19.64 4.31
CA ARG A 434 19.01 19.33 5.64
C ARG A 434 18.51 20.57 6.38
N GLU A 435 18.75 21.77 5.85
CA GLU A 435 18.42 23.02 6.52
C GLU A 435 16.96 23.39 6.30
N THR A 436 16.45 23.27 5.07
CA THR A 436 15.07 23.66 4.70
C THR A 436 14.02 23.04 5.62
N LEU A 437 14.20 21.76 5.97
CA LEU A 437 13.27 21.03 6.84
C LEU A 437 13.82 20.78 8.24
N ASN A 438 15.02 21.28 8.59
CA ASN A 438 15.73 20.93 9.82
C ASN A 438 15.78 19.39 10.02
N SER A 439 16.35 18.70 9.02
CA SER A 439 16.33 17.24 8.91
C SER A 439 17.34 16.59 9.85
N ASP A 440 16.88 15.61 10.63
CA ASP A 440 17.60 15.08 11.80
C ASP A 440 18.67 14.02 11.47
N GLY A 441 18.74 13.57 10.22
CA GLY A 441 19.69 12.56 9.75
C GLY A 441 19.28 11.13 10.08
N VAL A 442 18.02 10.91 10.47
CA VAL A 442 17.50 9.58 10.84
C VAL A 442 16.46 9.12 9.83
N PHE A 443 16.66 7.92 9.27
CA PHE A 443 15.79 7.37 8.23
C PHE A 443 14.33 7.20 8.68
N ARG A 444 13.43 7.46 7.73
CA ARG A 444 11.98 7.30 7.82
C ARG A 444 11.51 6.36 6.70
N THR A 445 10.33 5.76 6.87
CA THR A 445 9.75 4.91 5.82
C THR A 445 8.95 5.74 4.81
N SER A 446 8.71 5.16 3.64
CA SER A 446 7.91 5.77 2.57
C SER A 446 6.40 5.49 2.78
N PRO A 447 5.51 6.06 1.94
CA PRO A 447 4.10 5.69 1.91
C PRO A 447 3.86 4.19 1.75
N ARG A 448 4.74 3.46 1.04
CA ARG A 448 4.68 1.99 0.94
C ARG A 448 4.73 1.32 2.31
N GLY A 449 5.63 1.77 3.19
CA GLY A 449 5.77 1.22 4.54
C GLY A 449 4.58 1.59 5.43
N TRP A 450 4.16 2.86 5.42
CA TRP A 450 3.00 3.32 6.19
C TRP A 450 1.70 2.63 5.78
N PHE A 451 1.46 2.50 4.47
CA PHE A 451 0.30 1.79 3.93
C PHE A 451 0.30 0.34 4.38
N THR A 452 1.42 -0.36 4.21
CA THR A 452 1.55 -1.78 4.58
C THR A 452 1.27 -1.99 6.07
N PHE A 453 1.88 -1.17 6.93
CA PHE A 453 1.69 -1.25 8.37
C PHE A 453 0.22 -1.03 8.77
N GLY A 454 -0.39 0.06 8.31
CA GLY A 454 -1.78 0.39 8.65
C GLY A 454 -2.76 -0.70 8.23
N HIS A 455 -2.65 -1.18 6.98
CA HIS A 455 -3.58 -2.18 6.46
C HIS A 455 -3.38 -3.56 7.09
N ALA A 456 -2.15 -3.97 7.39
CA ALA A 456 -1.89 -5.22 8.10
C ALA A 456 -2.44 -5.20 9.54
N VAL A 457 -2.29 -4.08 10.25
CA VAL A 457 -2.84 -3.89 11.60
C VAL A 457 -4.37 -3.90 11.55
N PHE A 458 -4.99 -3.14 10.65
CA PHE A 458 -6.44 -3.14 10.51
C PHE A 458 -6.98 -4.52 10.11
N ALA A 459 -6.34 -5.24 9.20
CA ALA A 459 -6.75 -6.60 8.86
C ALA A 459 -6.81 -7.52 10.09
N LEU A 460 -5.79 -7.45 10.96
CA LEU A 460 -5.76 -8.25 12.19
C LEU A 460 -6.86 -7.85 13.19
N LEU A 461 -7.17 -6.55 13.31
CA LEU A 461 -8.27 -6.08 14.16
C LEU A 461 -9.65 -6.48 13.61
N PHE A 462 -9.82 -6.40 12.29
CA PHE A 462 -11.06 -6.82 11.63
C PHE A 462 -11.27 -8.34 11.74
N PHE A 463 -10.20 -9.14 11.75
CA PHE A 463 -10.31 -10.57 12.06
C PHE A 463 -10.98 -10.82 13.42
N PHE A 464 -10.60 -10.08 14.46
CA PHE A 464 -11.29 -10.15 15.75
C PHE A 464 -12.76 -9.73 15.64
N GLY A 465 -13.05 -8.65 14.92
CA GLY A 465 -14.43 -8.21 14.64
C GLY A 465 -15.28 -9.29 13.95
N HIS A 466 -14.71 -10.03 13.01
CA HIS A 466 -15.38 -11.14 12.33
C HIS A 466 -15.77 -12.24 13.33
N LEU A 467 -14.83 -12.69 14.17
CA LEU A 467 -15.07 -13.71 15.18
C LEU A 467 -16.14 -13.26 16.18
N TRP A 468 -16.06 -12.00 16.63
CA TRP A 468 -17.02 -11.40 17.55
C TRP A 468 -18.45 -11.40 16.98
N HIS A 469 -18.65 -10.83 15.79
CA HIS A 469 -19.97 -10.74 15.18
C HIS A 469 -20.49 -12.10 14.67
N GLY A 470 -19.58 -13.01 14.29
CA GLY A 470 -19.92 -14.39 13.95
C GLY A 470 -20.46 -15.15 15.14
N ALA A 471 -19.79 -15.07 16.29
CA ALA A 471 -20.25 -15.65 17.54
C ALA A 471 -21.62 -15.07 17.96
N ARG A 472 -21.78 -13.74 17.90
CA ARG A 472 -23.06 -13.08 18.22
C ARG A 472 -24.21 -13.49 17.30
N THR A 473 -23.91 -13.75 16.03
CA THR A 473 -24.91 -14.23 15.06
C THR A 473 -25.38 -15.64 15.39
N ILE A 474 -24.44 -16.55 15.67
CA ILE A 474 -24.72 -17.98 15.89
C ILE A 474 -25.37 -18.19 17.27
N TYR A 475 -24.82 -17.56 18.31
CA TYR A 475 -25.22 -17.69 19.72
C TYR A 475 -26.13 -16.55 20.19
N ARG A 476 -27.00 -16.06 19.30
CA ARG A 476 -27.93 -14.95 19.62
C ARG A 476 -28.91 -15.32 20.74
N ASP A 477 -29.35 -16.57 20.74
CA ASP A 477 -30.27 -17.17 21.70
C ASP A 477 -29.74 -17.15 23.13
N VAL A 478 -28.45 -17.37 23.32
CA VAL A 478 -27.79 -17.42 24.65
C VAL A 478 -26.99 -16.17 24.98
N PHE A 479 -27.11 -15.09 24.20
CA PHE A 479 -26.31 -13.87 24.38
C PHE A 479 -26.52 -13.19 25.75
N ALA A 480 -27.68 -13.40 26.37
CA ALA A 480 -28.01 -12.86 27.70
C ALA A 480 -27.72 -13.83 28.86
N GLY A 481 -27.17 -15.02 28.57
CA GLY A 481 -27.01 -16.12 29.52
C GLY A 481 -27.59 -17.42 28.98
N VAL A 482 -27.18 -18.53 29.57
CA VAL A 482 -27.72 -19.86 29.26
C VAL A 482 -28.99 -20.14 30.08
N GLU A 483 -29.81 -21.08 29.62
CA GLU A 483 -31.00 -21.52 30.35
C GLU A 483 -30.63 -22.14 31.70
N ALA A 484 -31.50 -21.96 32.71
CA ALA A 484 -31.21 -22.42 34.07
C ALA A 484 -31.33 -23.95 34.25
N ASP A 485 -31.97 -24.66 33.31
CA ASP A 485 -32.32 -26.08 33.36
C ASP A 485 -31.51 -26.97 32.38
N LEU A 486 -30.27 -26.57 32.06
CA LEU A 486 -29.38 -27.31 31.14
C LEU A 486 -28.74 -28.59 31.70
N GLU A 487 -29.05 -28.98 32.94
CA GLU A 487 -28.30 -29.97 33.74
C GLU A 487 -28.08 -31.31 33.04
N GLU A 488 -29.12 -31.94 32.47
CA GLU A 488 -28.97 -33.24 31.82
C GLU A 488 -28.12 -33.19 30.53
N GLN A 489 -28.17 -32.08 29.78
CA GLN A 489 -27.54 -32.01 28.44
C GLN A 489 -26.02 -31.91 28.48
N VAL A 490 -25.44 -31.59 29.64
CA VAL A 490 -23.99 -31.44 29.83
C VAL A 490 -23.34 -32.67 30.44
N GLU A 491 -24.12 -33.68 30.87
CA GLU A 491 -23.59 -34.92 31.45
C GLU A 491 -23.02 -35.85 30.38
N TRP A 492 -21.85 -36.43 30.68
CA TRP A 492 -21.20 -37.38 29.79
C TRP A 492 -21.99 -38.67 29.65
N GLY A 493 -22.29 -39.04 28.40
CA GLY A 493 -22.87 -40.34 28.08
C GLY A 493 -24.35 -40.48 28.37
N LEU A 494 -25.06 -39.42 28.80
CA LEU A 494 -26.52 -39.45 28.96
C LEU A 494 -27.25 -39.50 27.61
N PHE A 495 -26.69 -38.84 26.58
CA PHE A 495 -27.17 -38.85 25.21
C PHE A 495 -26.15 -39.54 24.28
N GLN A 496 -26.62 -40.16 23.20
CA GLN A 496 -25.76 -40.73 22.15
C GLN A 496 -25.12 -39.63 21.28
N LYS A 497 -25.77 -38.46 21.19
CA LYS A 497 -25.29 -37.28 20.49
C LYS A 497 -25.42 -36.05 21.38
N VAL A 498 -24.33 -35.29 21.52
CA VAL A 498 -24.27 -34.08 22.37
C VAL A 498 -25.30 -33.05 21.89
N GLY A 499 -26.06 -32.47 22.82
CA GLY A 499 -27.07 -31.45 22.55
C GLY A 499 -28.33 -31.94 21.82
N ASP A 500 -28.54 -33.27 21.74
CA ASP A 500 -29.69 -33.86 21.04
C ASP A 500 -30.55 -34.71 21.99
N LYS A 501 -31.58 -34.09 22.55
CA LYS A 501 -32.54 -34.72 23.48
C LYS A 501 -33.22 -35.97 22.90
N SER A 502 -33.31 -36.10 21.56
CA SER A 502 -33.91 -37.27 20.91
C SER A 502 -33.05 -38.53 21.01
N THR A 503 -31.81 -38.40 21.48
CA THR A 503 -30.81 -39.48 21.48
C THR A 503 -30.47 -39.97 22.88
N ARG A 504 -31.35 -39.78 23.89
CA ARG A 504 -31.11 -40.24 25.27
C ARG A 504 -30.81 -41.74 25.27
N ARG A 505 -29.74 -42.15 25.96
CA ARG A 505 -29.41 -43.57 26.09
C ARG A 505 -30.52 -44.25 26.90
N LYS A 506 -30.92 -45.44 26.46
CA LYS A 506 -31.78 -46.31 27.28
C LYS A 506 -30.93 -46.91 28.39
N GLU A 507 -31.39 -46.83 29.63
CA GLU A 507 -30.76 -47.55 30.74
C GLU A 507 -30.75 -49.06 30.42
N ALA A 508 -29.62 -49.72 30.70
CA ALA A 508 -29.57 -51.17 30.67
C ALA A 508 -30.41 -51.67 31.85
N LEU A 509 -31.46 -52.46 31.56
CA LEU A 509 -32.33 -53.10 32.54
C LEU A 509 -31.54 -53.97 33.53
#